data_AF-A0A241VUE5-F1
#
_entry.id   AF-A0A241VUE5-F1
#
_cell.length_a   1.000
_cell.length_b   1.000
_cell.length_c   1.000
_cell.angle_alpha   90.00
_cell.angle_beta   90.00
_cell.angle_gamma   90.00
#
_symmetry.space_group_name_H-M   'P 1'
#
loop_
_entity.id
_entity.type
_entity.pdbx_description
1 polymer ?
#
loop_
_entity_poly.entity_id
_entity_poly.type
_entity_poly.pdbx_seq_one_letter_code
_entity_poly.pdbx_strand_id
1 'polypeptide(L)'
;MTVLTQPTQLTKYIRITGDRNAKFVEFDFAIQDPTLFVELVLPQQAFQHFCEINQVIEMNEEQKAWNDAQEDKWRYGEEPDVLNPIAQQALMQTNKHIFNVENPVSE
;
A
#
# COMPACT_ATOMS: atom_id res chain seq x y z
N MET A 1 -20.66 19.75 25.67
CA MET A 1 -20.81 18.55 24.81
C MET A 1 -19.44 18.27 24.23
N THR A 2 -18.69 17.33 24.80
CA THR A 2 -17.31 17.04 24.39
C THR A 2 -17.37 16.07 23.22
N VAL A 3 -16.95 16.53 22.03
CA VAL A 3 -16.79 15.65 20.87
C VAL A 3 -15.58 14.75 21.16
N LEU A 4 -15.82 13.45 21.32
CA LEU A 4 -14.76 12.46 21.34
C LEU A 4 -14.28 12.30 19.89
N THR A 5 -13.17 12.94 19.54
CA THR A 5 -12.45 12.66 18.30
C THR A 5 -11.94 11.22 18.37
N GLN A 6 -12.65 10.30 17.72
CA GLN A 6 -12.16 8.94 17.56
C GLN A 6 -10.86 8.98 16.76
N PRO A 7 -9.81 8.24 17.16
CA PRO A 7 -8.60 8.15 16.36
C PRO A 7 -8.97 7.58 15.00
N THR A 8 -8.59 8.26 13.92
CA THR A 8 -8.72 7.75 12.56
C THR A 8 -7.83 6.51 12.45
N GLN A 9 -8.46 5.33 12.41
CA GLN A 9 -7.74 4.07 12.25
C GLN A 9 -7.13 4.05 10.84
N LEU A 10 -5.80 4.04 10.76
CA LEU A 10 -5.08 3.94 9.50
C LEU A 10 -5.13 2.49 9.00
N THR A 11 -5.43 2.32 7.72
CA THR A 11 -5.38 0.99 7.08
C THR A 11 -3.92 0.57 6.95
N LYS A 12 -3.61 -0.69 7.26
CA LYS A 12 -2.25 -1.20 7.19
C LYS A 12 -2.20 -2.36 6.22
N TYR A 13 -1.22 -2.34 5.33
CA TYR A 13 -1.09 -3.30 4.24
C TYR A 13 0.15 -4.17 4.42
N ILE A 14 0.05 -5.42 3.97
CA ILE A 14 1.22 -6.29 3.81
C ILE A 14 1.29 -6.87 2.40
N ARG A 15 2.51 -7.11 1.92
CA ARG A 15 2.80 -7.89 0.71
C ARG A 15 3.89 -8.90 1.06
N ILE A 16 3.61 -10.20 0.94
CA ILE A 16 4.66 -11.20 1.11
C ILE A 16 5.48 -11.27 -0.17
N THR A 17 6.78 -11.06 -0.05
CA THR A 17 7.73 -11.04 -1.18
C THR A 17 8.46 -12.37 -1.33
N GLY A 18 8.56 -13.17 -0.26
CA GLY A 18 9.14 -14.51 -0.25
C GLY A 18 8.13 -15.65 -0.06
N ASP A 19 8.57 -16.74 0.56
CA ASP A 19 7.70 -17.87 0.92
C ASP A 19 7.05 -17.64 2.29
N ARG A 20 5.72 -17.67 2.34
CA ARG A 20 4.91 -17.55 3.57
C ARG A 20 5.19 -18.67 4.59
N ASN A 21 5.66 -19.82 4.13
CA ASN A 21 5.96 -20.98 4.98
C ASN A 21 7.45 -21.14 5.30
N ALA A 22 8.29 -20.19 4.87
CA ALA A 22 9.68 -20.18 5.24
C ALA A 22 9.85 -19.97 6.76
N LYS A 23 11.01 -20.40 7.27
CA LYS A 23 11.40 -20.17 8.67
C LYS A 23 11.39 -18.67 9.03
N PHE A 24 11.74 -17.84 8.05
CA PHE A 24 11.69 -16.39 8.11
C PHE A 24 10.83 -15.91 6.93
N VAL A 25 9.77 -15.17 7.24
CA VAL A 25 8.86 -14.60 6.27
C VAL A 25 9.34 -13.20 5.91
N GLU A 26 9.59 -12.99 4.62
CA GLU A 26 9.95 -11.70 4.03
C GLU A 26 8.68 -11.03 3.50
N PHE A 27 8.43 -9.79 3.93
CA PHE A 27 7.22 -9.06 3.58
C PHE A 27 7.41 -7.55 3.70
N ASP A 28 6.63 -6.82 2.90
CA ASP A 28 6.53 -5.37 2.97
C ASP A 28 5.37 -4.97 3.87
N PHE A 29 5.54 -3.86 4.58
CA PHE A 29 4.53 -3.28 5.45
C PHE A 29 4.31 -1.81 5.13
N ALA A 30 3.06 -1.45 4.87
CA ALA A 30 2.64 -0.09 4.52
C ALA A 30 1.52 0.40 5.44
N ILE A 31 1.44 1.72 5.64
CA ILE A 31 0.38 2.37 6.42
C ILE A 31 -0.27 3.44 5.56
N GLN A 32 -1.59 3.38 5.44
CA GLN A 32 -2.47 4.26 4.66
C GLN A 32 -2.23 4.22 3.14
N ASP A 33 -0.99 4.23 2.69
CA ASP A 33 -0.58 4.18 1.30
C ASP A 33 0.21 2.87 1.04
N PRO A 34 -0.33 1.93 0.23
CA PRO A 34 0.33 0.66 -0.06
C PRO A 34 1.62 0.81 -0.89
N THR A 35 1.88 1.97 -1.49
CA THR A 35 3.08 2.24 -2.30
C THR A 35 4.28 2.70 -1.48
N LEU A 36 4.05 3.14 -0.23
CA LEU A 36 5.08 3.54 0.71
C LEU A 36 5.20 2.49 1.81
N PHE A 37 6.18 1.60 1.66
CA PHE A 37 6.36 0.47 2.56
C PHE A 37 7.78 0.37 3.11
N VAL A 38 7.90 -0.41 4.19
CA VAL A 38 9.18 -0.88 4.73
C VAL A 38 9.28 -2.38 4.52
N GLU A 39 10.45 -2.85 4.09
CA GLU A 39 10.77 -4.28 3.98
C GLU A 39 11.10 -4.85 5.37
N LEU A 40 10.47 -5.97 5.73
CA LEU A 40 10.64 -6.64 7.02
C LEU A 40 10.86 -8.14 6.83
N VAL A 41 11.63 -8.73 7.75
CA VAL A 41 11.85 -10.18 7.81
C VAL A 41 11.64 -10.66 9.23
N LEU A 42 10.67 -11.55 9.45
CA LEU A 42 10.32 -12.06 10.78
C LEU A 42 10.22 -13.59 10.81
N PRO A 43 10.54 -14.26 11.93
CA PRO A 43 10.15 -15.65 12.12
C PRO A 43 8.64 -15.85 11.96
N GLN A 44 8.20 -16.99 11.45
CA GLN A 44 6.80 -17.25 11.12
C GLN A 44 5.81 -16.93 12.25
N GLN A 45 6.12 -17.32 13.48
CA GLN A 45 5.26 -17.05 14.65
C GLN A 45 5.16 -15.55 14.95
N ALA A 46 6.27 -14.81 14.83
CA ALA A 46 6.28 -13.38 15.04
C ALA A 46 5.52 -12.64 13.92
N PHE A 47 5.61 -13.13 12.68
CA PHE A 47 4.84 -12.60 11.56
C PHE A 47 3.32 -12.77 11.77
N GLN A 48 2.86 -13.94 12.22
CA GLN A 48 1.45 -14.17 12.54
C GLN A 48 0.96 -13.21 13.63
N HIS A 49 1.72 -13.09 14.72
CA HIS A 49 1.38 -12.17 15.81
C HIS A 49 1.41 -10.69 15.36
N PHE A 50 2.35 -10.33 14.48
CA PHE A 50 2.41 -9.01 13.86
C PHE A 50 1.13 -8.71 13.08
N CYS A 51 0.64 -9.67 12.28
CA CYS A 51 -0.59 -9.51 11.51
C CYS A 51 -1.82 -9.32 12.40
N GLU A 52 -1.91 -10.07 13.50
CA GLU A 52 -3.00 -9.98 14.48
C GLU A 52 -3.04 -8.62 15.19
N ILE A 53 -1.89 -8.16 15.71
CA ILE A 53 -1.78 -6.87 16.41
C ILE A 53 -2.10 -5.71 15.46
N ASN A 54 -1.57 -5.78 14.24
CA ASN A 54 -1.68 -4.68 13.30
C ASN A 54 -2.98 -4.70 12.50
N GLN A 55 -3.75 -5.78 12.49
CA GLN A 55 -4.98 -5.90 11.70
C GLN A 55 -4.72 -5.56 10.23
N VAL A 56 -3.66 -6.17 9.68
CA VAL A 56 -3.19 -5.89 8.33
C VAL A 56 -4.09 -6.50 7.27
N ILE A 57 -4.14 -5.85 6.10
CA ILE A 57 -4.79 -6.33 4.89
C ILE A 57 -3.71 -6.71 3.88
N GLU A 58 -3.84 -7.87 3.25
CA GLU A 58 -2.91 -8.26 2.19
C GLU A 58 -3.21 -7.46 0.91
N MET A 59 -2.15 -6.93 0.29
CA MET A 59 -2.27 -6.20 -0.98
C MET A 59 -2.83 -7.12 -2.07
N ASN A 60 -3.71 -6.57 -2.91
CA ASN A 60 -4.22 -7.28 -4.08
C ASN A 60 -3.17 -7.35 -5.20
N GLU A 61 -3.40 -8.18 -6.22
CA GLU A 61 -2.42 -8.37 -7.31
C GLU A 61 -2.10 -7.09 -8.09
N GLU A 62 -3.09 -6.22 -8.30
CA GLU A 62 -2.89 -4.94 -9.00
C GLU A 62 -1.96 -4.00 -8.21
N GLN A 63 -2.13 -3.94 -6.89
CA GLN A 63 -1.28 -3.17 -5.97
C GLN A 63 0.15 -3.71 -5.94
N LYS A 64 0.31 -5.05 -5.91
CA LYS A 64 1.63 -5.68 -5.96
C LYS A 64 2.35 -5.33 -7.27
N ALA A 65 1.67 -5.49 -8.41
CA ALA A 65 2.24 -5.19 -9.73
C ALA A 65 2.60 -3.71 -9.90
N TRP A 66 1.79 -2.80 -9.34
CA TRP A 66 2.11 -1.38 -9.30
C TRP A 66 3.36 -1.10 -8.49
N ASN A 67 3.48 -1.69 -7.29
CA ASN A 67 4.64 -1.51 -6.44
C ASN A 67 5.93 -2.03 -7.09
N ASP A 68 5.87 -3.19 -7.77
CA ASP A 68 7.01 -3.73 -8.53
C ASP A 68 7.48 -2.74 -9.62
N ALA A 69 6.55 -2.17 -10.37
CA ALA A 69 6.87 -1.17 -11.41
C ALA A 69 7.43 0.14 -10.82
N GLN A 70 7.03 0.52 -9.61
CA GLN A 70 7.59 1.69 -8.94
C GLN A 70 8.99 1.42 -8.39
N GLU A 71 9.28 0.22 -7.86
CA GLU A 71 10.60 -0.13 -7.37
C GLU A 71 11.69 0.01 -8.44
N ASP A 72 11.42 -0.42 -9.67
CA ASP A 72 12.36 -0.29 -10.79
C ASP A 72 12.72 1.18 -11.05
N LYS A 73 11.74 2.09 -10.91
CA LYS A 73 11.96 3.53 -11.01
C LYS A 73 12.95 4.04 -9.96
N TRP A 74 12.75 3.66 -8.70
CA TRP A 74 13.58 4.16 -7.60
C TRP A 74 14.95 3.47 -7.52
N ARG A 75 15.05 2.22 -7.97
CA ARG A 75 16.29 1.42 -7.94
C ARG A 75 17.24 1.78 -9.08
N TYR A 76 16.72 2.06 -10.28
CA TYR A 76 17.54 2.30 -11.47
C TYR A 76 17.43 3.72 -12.03
N GLY A 77 16.50 4.53 -11.52
CA GLY A 77 16.26 5.88 -12.05
C GLY A 77 15.64 5.87 -13.45
N GLU A 78 15.20 4.72 -13.95
CA GLU A 78 14.47 4.63 -15.20
C GLU A 78 13.02 5.04 -14.92
N GLU A 79 12.60 6.17 -15.48
CA GLU A 79 11.16 6.44 -15.61
C GLU A 79 10.57 5.22 -16.32
N PRO A 80 9.61 4.49 -15.72
CA PRO A 80 9.08 3.31 -16.36
C PRO A 80 8.51 3.82 -17.69
N ASP A 81 8.91 3.20 -18.79
CA ASP A 81 8.41 3.51 -20.13
C ASP A 81 6.95 3.03 -20.18
N VAL A 82 6.08 3.68 -19.40
CA VAL A 82 4.69 3.29 -19.24
C VAL A 82 3.95 3.73 -20.50
N LEU A 83 3.81 2.77 -21.40
CA LEU A 83 2.50 2.27 -21.82
C LEU A 83 1.42 3.36 -21.87
N ASN A 84 1.17 3.86 -23.09
CA ASN A 84 -0.03 4.54 -23.59
C ASN A 84 -0.86 5.37 -22.56
N PRO A 85 -0.93 6.71 -22.70
CA PRO A 85 -1.72 7.61 -21.84
C PRO A 85 -3.20 7.21 -21.63
N ILE A 86 -3.76 6.39 -22.52
CA ILE A 86 -5.14 5.87 -22.42
C ILE A 86 -5.30 4.93 -21.21
N ALA A 87 -4.28 4.13 -20.85
CA ALA A 87 -4.36 3.20 -19.72
C ALA A 87 -4.35 3.94 -18.36
N GLN A 88 -3.58 5.03 -18.26
CA GLN A 88 -3.57 5.90 -17.09
C GLN A 88 -4.93 6.57 -16.86
N GLN A 89 -5.58 7.04 -17.93
CA GLN A 89 -6.92 7.62 -17.84
C GLN A 89 -7.95 6.58 -17.39
N ALA A 90 -7.89 5.34 -17.89
CA ALA A 90 -8.82 4.28 -17.50
C ALA A 90 -8.68 3.87 -16.01
N LEU A 91 -7.44 3.82 -15.48
CA LEU A 91 -7.15 3.45 -14.08
C LEU A 91 -7.34 4.62 -13.08
N MET A 92 -7.10 5.86 -13.51
CA MET A 92 -7.43 7.05 -12.70
C MET A 92 -8.94 7.33 -12.66
N GLN A 93 -9.68 7.03 -13.73
CA GLN A 93 -11.14 7.25 -13.79
C GLN A 93 -11.93 6.27 -12.92
N THR A 94 -11.45 5.03 -12.76
CA THR A 94 -12.07 4.05 -11.85
C THR A 94 -11.85 4.40 -10.37
N ASN A 95 -10.80 5.15 -10.04
CA ASN A 95 -10.53 5.66 -8.69
C ASN A 95 -11.11 7.07 -8.43
N LYS A 96 -11.88 7.63 -9.37
CA LYS A 96 -12.48 8.98 -9.26
C LYS A 96 -13.67 9.07 -8.30
N HIS A 97 -13.97 8.03 -7.51
CA HIS A 97 -14.96 8.11 -6.43
C HIS A 97 -14.36 8.25 -5.03
N ILE A 98 -13.03 8.24 -4.89
CA ILE A 98 -12.35 8.39 -3.57
C ILE A 98 -11.76 9.79 -3.37
N PHE A 99 -11.60 10.59 -4.43
CA PHE A 99 -10.94 11.91 -4.38
C PHE A 99 -11.88 13.14 -4.32
N ASN A 100 -13.17 12.96 -4.02
CA ASN A 100 -14.04 14.11 -3.74
C ASN A 100 -14.09 14.40 -2.23
N VAL A 101 -13.04 15.04 -1.72
CA VAL A 101 -13.17 15.96 -0.59
C VAL A 101 -12.91 17.36 -1.15
N GLU A 102 -14.00 18.01 -1.54
CA GLU A 102 -14.03 19.44 -1.81
C GLU A 102 -13.64 20.17 -0.53
N ASN A 103 -12.50 20.87 -0.55
CA ASN A 103 -12.18 21.87 0.47
C ASN A 103 -12.34 23.25 -0.20
N PRO A 104 -13.34 24.05 0.16
CA PRO A 104 -13.54 25.37 -0.43
C PRO A 104 -12.51 26.34 0.15
N VAL A 105 -11.57 26.79 -0.67
CA VAL A 105 -10.77 27.97 -0.32
C VAL A 105 -11.63 29.19 -0.59
N SER A 106 -12.02 29.82 0.51
CA SER A 106 -12.67 31.12 0.58
C SER A 106 -11.79 32.22 -0.02
N GLU A 107 -12.38 33.03 -0.89
CA GLU A 107 -11.94 34.39 -1.24
C GLU A 107 -13.03 35.39 -0.82
#